data_AF-A0A948MJF7-F1
#
_entry.id   AF-A0A948MJF7-F1
#
_cell.length_a   1.000
_cell.length_b   1.000
_cell.length_c   1.000
_cell.angle_alpha   90.00
_cell.angle_beta   90.00
_cell.angle_gamma   90.00
#
_symmetry.space_group_name_H-M   'P 1'
#
loop_
_entity.id
_entity.type
_entity.pdbx_description
1 polymer ?
#
loop_
_entity_poly.entity_id
_entity_poly.type
_entity_poly.pdbx_seq_one_letter_code
_entity_poly.pdbx_strand_id
1 'polypeptide(L)'
;MSQHTTPNVTEQQTNELRYLHKVMQAIQILGEQPSLCVVAYGKIWRYGDLLKTAVRYAELAELHGYDTSAFKHWFQKDMAVFAQYGVALRVS
;
A
#
# COMPACT_ATOMS: atom_id res chain seq x y z
N MET A 1 3.93 -20.67 -31.10
CA MET A 1 2.66 -20.08 -30.66
C MET A 1 2.66 -20.09 -29.14
N SER A 2 2.94 -18.96 -28.51
CA SER A 2 2.99 -18.86 -27.06
C SER A 2 1.56 -18.82 -26.53
N GLN A 3 1.12 -19.89 -25.86
CA GLN A 3 -0.14 -19.90 -25.13
C GLN A 3 -0.02 -18.87 -24.01
N HIS A 4 -0.64 -17.70 -24.19
CA HIS A 4 -0.87 -16.77 -23.10
C HIS A 4 -1.93 -17.38 -22.20
N THR A 5 -1.50 -18.14 -21.20
CA THR A 5 -2.36 -18.60 -20.12
C THR A 5 -2.80 -17.35 -19.36
N THR A 6 -4.02 -16.88 -19.62
CA THR A 6 -4.65 -15.85 -18.79
C THR A 6 -4.77 -16.45 -17.39
N PRO A 7 -4.10 -15.90 -16.36
CA PRO A 7 -4.25 -16.43 -15.01
C PRO A 7 -5.72 -16.36 -14.64
N ASN A 8 -6.28 -17.47 -14.15
CA ASN A 8 -7.67 -17.57 -13.78
C ASN A 8 -7.87 -16.77 -12.47
N VAL A 9 -8.05 -15.45 -12.59
CA VAL A 9 -8.19 -14.55 -11.45
C VAL A 9 -9.47 -14.91 -10.71
N THR A 10 -9.34 -15.31 -9.44
CA THR A 10 -10.50 -15.68 -8.63
C THR A 10 -11.28 -14.44 -8.19
N GLU A 11 -12.54 -14.62 -7.79
CA GLU A 11 -13.34 -13.54 -7.20
C GLU A 11 -12.66 -12.96 -5.95
N GLN A 12 -12.03 -13.82 -5.15
CA GLN A 12 -11.25 -13.41 -3.99
C GLN A 12 -10.08 -12.49 -4.38
N GLN A 13 -9.26 -12.88 -5.37
CA GLN A 13 -8.15 -12.06 -5.86
C GLN A 13 -8.64 -10.72 -6.44
N THR A 14 -9.79 -10.74 -7.13
CA THR A 14 -10.41 -9.52 -7.66
C THR A 14 -10.84 -8.58 -6.53
N ASN A 15 -11.41 -9.13 -5.46
CA ASN A 15 -11.84 -8.35 -4.28
C ASN A 15 -10.63 -7.79 -3.51
N GLU A 16 -9.56 -8.55 -3.37
CA GLU A 16 -8.29 -8.11 -2.79
C GLU A 16 -7.66 -6.96 -3.60
N LEU A 17 -7.62 -7.08 -4.93
CA LEU A 17 -7.13 -6.01 -5.82
C LEU A 17 -7.98 -4.75 -5.75
N ARG A 18 -9.32 -4.88 -5.72
CA ARG A 18 -10.23 -3.74 -5.57
C ARG A 18 -10.04 -3.04 -4.22
N TYR A 19 -9.79 -3.82 -3.17
CA TYR A 19 -9.49 -3.30 -1.84
C TYR A 19 -8.17 -2.52 -1.85
N LEU A 20 -7.11 -3.11 -2.41
CA LEU A 20 -5.81 -2.47 -2.54
C LEU A 20 -5.90 -1.14 -3.31
N HIS A 21 -6.62 -1.12 -4.44
CA HIS A 21 -6.85 0.10 -5.22
C HIS A 21 -7.53 1.19 -4.40
N LYS A 22 -8.57 0.86 -3.63
CA LYS A 22 -9.26 1.82 -2.74
C LYS A 22 -8.32 2.37 -1.66
N VAL A 23 -7.45 1.53 -1.10
CA VAL A 23 -6.45 1.94 -0.12
C VAL A 23 -5.43 2.89 -0.75
N MET A 24 -4.95 2.59 -1.96
CA MET A 24 -4.02 3.47 -2.68
C MET A 24 -4.63 4.83 -3.00
N GLN A 25 -5.89 4.87 -3.46
CA GLN A 25 -6.62 6.13 -3.66
C GLN A 25 -6.78 6.92 -2.35
N ALA A 26 -7.09 6.24 -1.24
CA ALA A 26 -7.18 6.87 0.07
C ALA A 26 -5.83 7.47 0.52
N ILE A 27 -4.71 6.78 0.28
CA ILE A 27 -3.36 7.30 0.55
C ILE A 27 -3.10 8.57 -0.25
N GLN A 28 -3.47 8.59 -1.53
CA GLN A 28 -3.28 9.76 -2.39
C GLN A 28 -4.08 10.97 -1.89
N ILE A 29 -5.39 10.78 -1.62
CA ILE A 29 -6.27 11.84 -1.12
C ILE A 29 -5.77 12.39 0.22
N LEU A 30 -5.40 11.50 1.15
CA LEU A 30 -4.89 11.90 2.46
C LEU A 30 -3.48 12.51 2.40
N GLY A 31 -2.69 12.20 1.37
CA GLY A 31 -1.40 12.85 1.13
C GLY A 31 -1.56 14.30 0.71
N GLU A 32 -2.59 14.61 -0.09
CA GLU A 32 -2.93 15.99 -0.49
C GLU A 32 -3.61 16.76 0.65
N GLN A 33 -4.43 16.08 1.46
CA GLN A 33 -5.17 16.68 2.58
C GLN A 33 -4.99 15.87 3.86
N PRO A 34 -3.84 15.99 4.55
CA PRO A 34 -3.51 15.16 5.73
C PRO A 34 -4.38 15.46 6.95
N SER A 35 -5.18 16.52 6.93
CA SER A 35 -6.19 16.83 7.94
C SER A 35 -7.46 15.98 7.83
N LEU A 36 -7.69 15.34 6.68
CA LEU A 36 -8.81 14.44 6.48
C LEU A 36 -8.56 13.07 7.14
N CYS A 37 -9.64 12.31 7.30
CA CYS A 37 -9.57 10.92 7.74
C CYS A 37 -10.53 10.06 6.93
N VAL A 38 -10.17 8.79 6.75
CA VAL A 38 -11.00 7.81 6.06
C VAL A 38 -11.62 6.89 7.09
N VAL A 39 -12.95 6.72 7.03
CA VAL A 39 -13.66 5.77 7.89
C VAL A 39 -13.89 4.49 7.12
N ALA A 40 -13.27 3.39 7.55
CA ALA A 40 -13.42 2.08 6.92
C ALA A 40 -13.37 0.97 7.97
N TYR A 41 -14.25 -0.03 7.84
CA TYR A 41 -14.33 -1.19 8.74
C TYR A 41 -14.49 -0.82 10.22
N GLY A 42 -15.28 0.23 10.50
CA GLY A 42 -15.49 0.73 11.87
C GLY A 42 -14.26 1.40 12.49
N LYS A 43 -13.22 1.72 11.70
CA LYS A 43 -12.01 2.41 12.15
C LYS A 43 -11.82 3.72 11.40
N ILE A 44 -11.26 4.70 12.10
CA ILE A 44 -10.79 5.96 11.52
C ILE A 44 -9.32 5.75 11.14
N TRP A 45 -9.01 6.00 9.88
CA TRP A 45 -7.68 5.92 9.31
C TRP A 45 -7.18 7.33 9.00
N ARG A 46 -6.10 7.73 9.66
CA ARG A 46 -5.37 8.97 9.33
C ARG A 46 -4.26 8.66 8.34
N TYR A 47 -3.70 9.71 7.73
CA TYR A 47 -2.64 9.54 6.74
C TYR A 47 -1.47 8.68 7.25
N GLY A 48 -0.98 8.94 8.47
CA GLY A 48 0.07 8.14 9.09
C GLY A 48 -0.29 6.66 9.33
N ASP A 49 -1.57 6.34 9.58
CA ASP A 49 -2.03 4.95 9.75
C ASP A 49 -1.96 4.19 8.41
N LEU A 50 -2.30 4.89 7.31
CA LEU A 50 -2.19 4.33 5.97
C LEU A 50 -0.72 4.15 5.55
N LEU A 51 0.18 5.09 5.87
CA LEU A 51 1.62 4.94 5.61
C LEU A 51 2.21 3.73 6.33
N LYS A 52 1.85 3.53 7.61
CA LYS A 52 2.26 2.34 8.39
C LYS A 52 1.77 1.04 7.75
N THR A 53 0.52 1.06 7.28
CA THR A 53 -0.10 -0.10 6.63
C THR A 53 0.55 -0.41 5.29
N ALA A 54 0.86 0.62 4.50
CA ALA A 54 1.56 0.49 3.23
C ALA A 54 2.95 -0.12 3.42
N VAL A 55 3.73 0.36 4.40
CA VAL A 55 5.01 -0.26 4.77
C VAL A 55 4.80 -1.72 5.14
N ARG A 56 3.90 -2.03 6.08
CA ARG A 56 3.66 -3.42 6.50
C ARG A 56 3.32 -4.35 5.33
N TYR A 57 2.52 -3.90 4.37
CA TYR A 57 2.20 -4.72 3.19
C TYR A 57 3.39 -4.88 2.25
N ALA A 58 4.23 -3.86 2.09
CA ALA A 58 5.47 -4.01 1.34
C ALA A 58 6.42 -5.02 2.01
N GLU A 59 6.59 -4.95 3.33
CA GLU A 59 7.43 -5.91 4.06
C GLU A 59 6.90 -7.35 3.92
N LEU A 60 5.58 -7.55 4.02
CA LEU A 60 4.96 -8.85 3.80
C LEU A 60 5.13 -9.34 2.36
N ALA A 61 4.93 -8.46 1.38
CA ALA A 61 5.11 -8.81 -0.03
C ALA A 61 6.56 -9.27 -0.30
N GLU A 62 7.54 -8.56 0.25
CA GLU A 62 8.95 -8.91 0.14
C GLU A 62 9.27 -10.25 0.82
N LEU A 63 8.73 -10.50 2.02
CA LEU A 63 8.85 -11.80 2.71
C LEU A 63 8.28 -12.97 1.90
N HIS A 64 7.26 -12.72 1.08
CA HIS A 64 6.67 -13.71 0.17
C HIS A 64 7.36 -13.77 -1.21
N GLY A 65 8.45 -13.03 -1.42
CA GLY A 65 9.23 -13.05 -2.66
C GLY A 65 8.64 -12.23 -3.80
N TYR A 66 7.69 -11.32 -3.51
CA TYR A 66 7.18 -10.38 -4.50
C TYR A 66 8.13 -9.19 -4.68
N ASP A 67 8.14 -8.62 -5.89
CA ASP A 67 8.91 -7.42 -6.19
C ASP A 67 8.28 -6.18 -5.52
N THR A 68 9.06 -5.51 -4.67
CA THR A 68 8.68 -4.30 -3.94
C THR A 68 9.46 -3.06 -4.37
N SER A 69 10.20 -3.13 -5.50
CA SER A 69 11.05 -2.04 -6.00
C SER A 69 10.32 -0.70 -6.15
N ALA A 70 9.09 -0.74 -6.66
CA ALA A 70 8.25 0.45 -6.82
C ALA A 70 7.90 1.09 -5.47
N PHE A 71 7.62 0.28 -4.44
CA PHE A 71 7.38 0.76 -3.09
C PHE A 71 8.64 1.37 -2.48
N LYS A 72 9.79 0.69 -2.61
CA LYS A 72 11.08 1.19 -2.10
C LYS A 72 11.45 2.54 -2.73
N HIS A 73 11.22 2.70 -4.04
CA HIS A 73 11.42 3.97 -4.73
C HIS A 73 10.52 5.08 -4.18
N TRP A 74 9.22 4.79 -3.99
CA TRP A 74 8.30 5.75 -3.38
C TRP A 74 8.69 6.11 -1.94
N PHE A 75 9.02 5.13 -1.11
CA PHE A 75 9.47 5.33 0.26
C PHE A 75 10.72 6.22 0.33
N GLN A 76 11.69 5.99 -0.55
CA GLN A 76 12.93 6.77 -0.61
C GLN A 76 12.67 8.22 -1.06
N LYS A 77 11.81 8.40 -2.07
CA LYS A 77 11.41 9.74 -2.56
C LYS A 77 10.76 10.58 -1.46
N ASP A 78 9.87 9.96 -0.68
CA ASP A 78 9.04 10.66 0.31
C ASP A 78 9.50 10.37 1.75
N MET A 79 10.76 9.97 1.96
CA MET A 79 11.28 9.51 3.25
C MET A 79 11.03 10.49 4.42
N ALA A 80 11.10 11.80 4.15
CA ALA A 80 10.81 12.82 5.15
C ALA A 80 9.36 12.77 5.65
N VAL A 81 8.41 12.46 4.77
CA VAL A 81 6.99 12.30 5.12
C VAL A 81 6.81 11.08 6.00
N PHE A 82 7.40 9.94 5.63
CA PHE A 82 7.35 8.73 6.47
C PHE A 82 7.95 8.95 7.86
N ALA A 83 9.09 9.66 7.93
CA ALA A 83 9.77 9.99 9.19
C ALA A 83 8.91 10.87 10.12
N GLN A 84 8.17 11.84 9.58
CA GLN A 84 7.25 12.69 10.36
C GLN A 84 6.19 11.88 11.11
N TYR A 85 5.76 10.74 10.54
CA TYR A 85 4.78 9.84 11.16
C TYR A 85 5.41 8.69 11.96
N GLY A 86 6.74 8.72 12.15
CA GLY A 86 7.48 7.67 12.86
C GLY A 86 7.45 6.33 12.13
N VAL A 87 7.37 6.35 10.81
CA VAL A 87 7.31 5.15 9.96
C VAL A 87 8.68 4.89 9.35
N ALA A 88 9.18 3.66 9.52
CA ALA A 88 10.45 3.22 8.96
C ALA A 88 10.27 1.85 8.28
N LEU A 89 10.98 1.64 7.17
CA LEU A 89 11.05 0.37 6.47
C LEU A 89 12.14 -0.51 7.11
N ARG A 90 11.81 -1.75 7.49
CA ARG A 90 12.74 -2.64 8.22
C ARG A 90 13.45 -3.67 7.35
N VAL A 91 12.98 -3.89 6.13
CA VAL A 91 13.54 -4.88 5.19
C VAL A 91 14.26 -4.17 4.05
N SER A 92 15.42 -4.71 3.67
CA SER A 92 16.39 -4.10 2.75
C SER A 92 16.50 -4.92 1.47
#